data_AF-A0AAE9GEG4-F1
#
_entry.id   AF-A0AAE9GEG4-F1
#
_cell.length_a   1.000
_cell.length_b   1.000
_cell.length_c   1.000
_cell.angle_alpha   90.00
_cell.angle_beta   90.00
_cell.angle_gamma   90.00
#
_symmetry.space_group_name_H-M   'P 1'
#
loop_
_entity.id
_entity.type
_entity.pdbx_description
1 polymer ?
#
loop_
_entity_poly.entity_id
_entity_poly.type
_entity_poly.pdbx_seq_one_letter_code
_entity_poly.pdbx_strand_id
1 'polypeptide(L)'
;MSSFLIRIAFIVFFASVSNCTREVVRVYNPITEKDKKSYGVVAFGLYAYNQNHKPLINLFSKDVGTVFAELGTYGVKFSEIISKDEKTKTLNVSPYPIEEPAMVEKIESTQYFEGKTGYVSPFYLLLSLDPTKEYAITGVNYTYQISCGQRCRRTVIRNFPIDPAKSFNVFPIKTKAGEITFGGILMGKVTKTTKDDPYGIIDDTPELSEIFSGNKVSINLESGEDYIKEMDSNYLRKLYYGGEANIKNAEKLFYENLIKAYPEGYWKSIAEKKRAELDK
;
A
#
# COMPACT_ATOMS: atom_id res chain seq x y z
N MET A 1 36.13 14.74 30.00
CA MET A 1 36.33 14.48 28.56
C MET A 1 36.80 15.77 27.89
N SER A 2 37.90 15.73 27.14
CA SER A 2 38.45 16.91 26.44
C SER A 2 37.42 17.50 25.46
N SER A 3 37.32 18.83 25.40
CA SER A 3 36.53 19.59 24.42
C SER A 3 36.75 19.11 22.97
N PHE A 4 37.94 18.58 22.68
CA PHE A 4 38.31 18.02 21.38
C PHE A 4 37.58 16.70 21.05
N LEU A 5 37.44 15.80 22.03
CA LEU A 5 36.73 14.51 21.86
C LEU A 5 35.22 14.73 21.67
N ILE A 6 34.65 15.75 22.33
CA ILE A 6 33.24 16.13 22.17
C ILE A 6 32.99 16.65 20.74
N ARG A 7 33.89 17.50 20.21
CA ARG A 7 33.78 18.02 18.84
C ARG A 7 33.89 16.93 17.77
N ILE A 8 34.79 15.96 17.94
CA ILE A 8 34.90 14.82 17.01
C ILE A 8 33.64 13.95 17.06
N ALA A 9 33.10 13.68 18.26
CA ALA A 9 31.86 12.93 18.41
C ALA A 9 30.66 13.62 17.73
N PHE A 10 30.57 14.95 17.82
CA PHE A 10 29.55 15.72 17.11
C PHE A 10 29.73 15.69 15.59
N ILE A 11 30.95 15.81 15.07
CA ILE A 11 31.22 15.74 13.62
C ILE A 11 30.88 14.35 13.08
N VAL A 12 31.27 13.28 13.79
CA VAL A 12 30.94 11.89 13.41
C VAL A 12 29.44 11.65 13.49
N PHE A 13 28.76 12.17 14.53
CA PHE A 13 27.31 12.11 14.65
C PHE A 13 26.66 12.81 13.45
N PHE A 14 26.98 14.08 13.18
CA PHE A 14 26.46 14.82 12.04
C PHE A 14 26.78 14.16 10.69
N ALA A 15 27.98 13.60 10.50
CA ALA A 15 28.33 12.82 9.30
C ALA A 15 27.53 11.52 9.17
N SER A 16 27.12 10.91 10.29
CA SER A 16 26.30 9.70 10.30
C SER A 16 24.80 9.99 10.12
N VAL A 17 24.28 11.13 10.59
CA VAL A 17 22.87 11.52 10.38
C VAL A 17 22.63 12.15 9.00
N SER A 18 23.67 12.70 8.36
CA SER A 18 23.57 13.37 7.05
C SER A 18 23.53 12.43 5.83
N ASN A 19 23.73 11.11 6.03
CA ASN A 19 23.67 10.12 4.96
C ASN A 19 22.37 9.29 4.93
N CYS A 20 21.32 9.73 5.62
CA CYS A 20 19.98 9.16 5.44
C CYS A 20 19.50 9.45 4.01
N THR A 21 19.70 8.49 3.11
CA THR A 21 19.17 8.54 1.76
C THR A 21 17.72 8.09 1.78
N ARG A 22 16.82 8.94 1.29
CA ARG A 22 15.41 8.62 1.14
C ARG A 22 15.22 7.91 -0.19
N GLU A 23 14.58 6.75 -0.17
CA GLU A 23 14.18 6.07 -1.40
C GLU A 23 12.73 6.39 -1.75
N VAL A 24 12.47 6.68 -3.02
CA VAL A 24 11.13 6.88 -3.56
C VAL A 24 10.97 6.02 -4.79
N VAL A 25 10.04 5.06 -4.74
CA VAL A 25 9.73 4.19 -5.87
C VAL A 25 8.52 4.76 -6.60
N ARG A 26 8.76 5.19 -7.83
CA ARG A 26 7.80 5.76 -8.76
C ARG A 26 7.43 4.75 -9.82
N VAL A 27 6.32 5.02 -10.49
CA VAL A 27 6.05 4.33 -11.74
C VAL A 27 6.85 4.98 -12.86
N TYR A 28 7.35 4.17 -13.81
CA TYR A 28 8.04 4.65 -15.00
C TYR A 28 7.30 5.81 -15.70
N ASN A 29 8.05 6.85 -16.02
CA ASN A 29 7.53 8.06 -16.62
C ASN A 29 7.66 8.00 -18.17
N PRO A 30 6.55 7.98 -18.93
CA PRO A 30 6.60 7.91 -20.39
C PRO A 30 7.38 9.07 -21.02
N ILE A 31 8.37 8.74 -21.86
CA ILE A 31 9.19 9.74 -22.56
C ILE A 31 8.67 9.97 -23.98
N THR A 32 8.30 8.90 -24.70
CA THR A 32 7.86 9.00 -26.09
C THR A 32 6.35 9.12 -26.24
N GLU A 33 5.87 9.70 -27.34
CA GLU A 33 4.42 9.74 -27.65
C GLU A 33 3.80 8.35 -27.78
N LYS A 34 4.59 7.35 -28.20
CA LYS A 34 4.17 5.96 -28.23
C LYS A 34 3.92 5.44 -26.81
N ASP A 35 4.83 5.70 -25.88
CA ASP A 35 4.71 5.26 -24.49
C ASP A 35 3.53 5.93 -23.80
N LYS A 36 3.33 7.23 -24.01
CA LYS A 36 2.18 7.98 -23.48
C LYS A 36 0.84 7.39 -23.91
N LYS A 37 0.76 6.84 -25.12
CA LYS A 37 -0.43 6.17 -25.67
C LYS A 37 -0.52 4.67 -25.35
N SER A 38 0.50 4.11 -24.71
CA SER A 38 0.56 2.68 -24.40
C SER A 38 0.32 2.38 -22.93
N TYR A 39 0.62 3.33 -22.03
CA TYR A 39 0.58 3.10 -20.58
C TYR A 39 -0.48 3.96 -19.89
N GLY A 40 -1.16 3.38 -18.92
CA GLY A 40 -1.99 4.08 -17.94
C GLY A 40 -1.54 3.76 -16.52
N VAL A 41 -2.00 4.56 -15.56
CA VAL A 41 -1.75 4.36 -14.13
C VAL A 41 -3.07 4.06 -13.42
N VAL A 42 -3.05 3.09 -12.51
CA VAL A 42 -4.11 2.91 -11.49
C VAL A 42 -3.52 3.22 -10.14
N ALA A 43 -4.20 4.07 -9.38
CA ALA A 43 -3.80 4.44 -8.03
C ALA A 43 -4.92 4.19 -7.03
N PHE A 44 -4.58 3.70 -5.84
CA PHE A 44 -5.56 3.48 -4.76
C PHE A 44 -4.86 3.48 -3.40
N GLY A 45 -5.62 3.77 -2.34
CA GLY A 45 -5.15 3.61 -0.96
C GLY A 45 -5.51 2.23 -0.44
N LEU A 46 -4.67 1.65 0.42
CA LEU A 46 -4.99 0.41 1.11
C LEU A 46 -4.44 0.43 2.53
N TYR A 47 -5.30 0.14 3.50
CA TYR A 47 -4.93 -0.19 4.88
C TYR A 47 -5.41 -1.60 5.21
N ALA A 48 -4.76 -2.25 6.18
CA ALA A 48 -5.23 -3.49 6.76
C ALA A 48 -5.90 -3.22 8.11
N TYR A 49 -6.96 -3.96 8.40
CA TYR A 49 -7.68 -3.86 9.67
C TYR A 49 -7.83 -5.25 10.29
N ASN A 50 -7.41 -5.38 11.55
CA ASN A 50 -7.52 -6.62 12.31
C ASN A 50 -8.28 -6.38 13.61
N GLN A 51 -9.52 -6.87 13.65
CA GLN A 51 -10.40 -6.76 14.82
C GLN A 51 -9.91 -7.60 16.02
N ASN A 52 -9.12 -8.65 15.81
CA ASN A 52 -8.61 -9.49 16.90
C ASN A 52 -7.45 -8.81 17.65
N HIS A 53 -6.78 -7.83 17.05
CA HIS A 53 -5.75 -7.04 17.71
C HIS A 53 -6.39 -5.83 18.42
N LYS A 54 -7.17 -6.09 19.48
CA LYS A 54 -7.82 -5.02 20.26
C LYS A 54 -6.86 -4.47 21.32
N PRO A 55 -6.63 -3.15 21.38
CA PRO A 55 -6.05 -2.56 22.59
C PRO A 55 -7.06 -2.70 23.74
N LEU A 56 -6.59 -3.09 24.93
CA LEU A 56 -7.40 -3.28 26.15
C LEU A 56 -8.22 -2.05 26.58
N ILE A 57 -7.92 -0.87 26.03
CA ILE A 57 -8.38 0.43 26.55
C ILE A 57 -9.66 0.96 25.85
N ASN A 58 -10.12 0.39 24.73
CA ASN A 58 -11.25 0.95 23.96
C ASN A 58 -12.23 -0.12 23.43
N LEU A 59 -12.87 -0.90 24.31
CA LEU A 59 -13.78 -2.00 23.90
C LEU A 59 -15.08 -1.57 23.19
N PHE A 60 -15.53 -0.32 23.36
CA PHE A 60 -16.79 0.20 22.80
C PHE A 60 -16.60 1.22 21.67
N SER A 61 -15.36 1.57 21.32
CA SER A 61 -15.11 2.48 20.20
C SER A 61 -15.44 1.81 18.87
N LYS A 62 -15.86 2.58 17.87
CA LYS A 62 -15.94 2.07 16.49
C LYS A 62 -14.57 1.79 15.90
N ASP A 63 -13.50 2.25 16.56
CA ASP A 63 -12.11 1.96 16.23
C ASP A 63 -11.61 0.64 16.83
N VAL A 64 -12.49 -0.23 17.34
CA VAL A 64 -12.11 -1.51 17.96
C VAL A 64 -11.28 -2.35 16.99
N GLY A 65 -10.04 -2.66 17.36
CA GLY A 65 -9.10 -3.42 16.54
C GLY A 65 -7.82 -2.63 16.29
N THR A 66 -6.96 -3.13 15.40
CA THR A 66 -5.76 -2.43 14.97
C THR A 66 -5.82 -2.15 13.49
N VAL A 67 -5.53 -0.90 13.13
CA VAL A 67 -5.38 -0.42 11.76
C VAL A 67 -3.90 -0.34 11.41
N PHE A 68 -3.51 -0.99 10.32
CA PHE A 68 -2.19 -0.90 9.71
C PHE A 68 -2.33 -0.08 8.42
N ALA A 69 -1.98 1.20 8.47
CA ALA A 69 -2.22 2.13 7.36
C ALA A 69 -0.98 2.37 6.47
N GLU A 70 0.22 2.30 7.05
CA GLU A 70 1.47 2.39 6.30
C GLU A 70 2.01 0.98 6.05
N LEU A 71 1.62 0.38 4.94
CA LEU A 71 2.10 -0.97 4.57
C LEU A 71 3.44 -0.91 3.78
N GLY A 72 3.85 0.30 3.37
CA GLY A 72 5.09 0.57 2.67
C GLY A 72 5.10 0.08 1.22
N THR A 73 6.21 0.30 0.51
CA THR A 73 6.34 0.00 -0.92
C THR A 73 6.02 -1.44 -1.30
N TYR A 74 6.32 -2.39 -0.41
CA TYR A 74 6.10 -3.83 -0.61
C TYR A 74 4.84 -4.35 0.09
N GLY A 75 3.96 -3.45 0.54
CA GLY A 75 2.76 -3.76 1.29
C GLY A 75 1.67 -4.45 0.47
N VAL A 76 1.74 -4.39 -0.87
CA VAL A 76 0.76 -4.99 -1.77
C VAL A 76 1.47 -5.77 -2.86
N LYS A 77 0.98 -6.99 -3.14
CA LYS A 77 1.42 -7.83 -4.24
C LYS A 77 0.34 -7.90 -5.30
N PHE A 78 0.76 -7.74 -6.54
CA PHE A 78 -0.14 -7.76 -7.69
C PHE A 78 0.13 -8.97 -8.56
N SER A 79 -0.86 -9.35 -9.34
CA SER A 79 -0.68 -10.36 -10.37
C SER A 79 -1.53 -10.04 -11.60
N GLU A 80 -0.97 -10.35 -12.75
CA GLU A 80 -1.67 -10.36 -14.04
C GLU A 80 -2.56 -11.59 -14.10
N ILE A 81 -3.81 -11.43 -14.55
CA ILE A 81 -4.74 -12.53 -14.79
C ILE A 81 -4.46 -13.10 -16.18
N ILE A 82 -4.00 -14.34 -16.22
CA ILE A 82 -3.63 -15.05 -17.45
C ILE A 82 -4.85 -15.72 -18.08
N SER A 83 -5.73 -16.29 -17.27
CA SER A 83 -6.96 -16.93 -17.74
C SER A 83 -8.04 -16.95 -16.65
N LYS A 84 -9.29 -16.97 -17.10
CA LYS A 84 -10.49 -17.07 -16.25
C LYS A 84 -11.17 -18.41 -16.52
N ASP A 85 -11.35 -19.23 -15.50
CA ASP A 85 -12.18 -20.42 -15.62
C ASP A 85 -13.61 -20.05 -15.22
N GLU A 86 -14.52 -20.02 -16.20
CA GLU A 86 -15.92 -19.66 -15.97
C GLU A 86 -16.69 -20.72 -15.17
N LYS A 87 -16.25 -21.99 -15.20
CA LYS A 87 -16.93 -23.10 -14.51
C LYS A 87 -16.61 -23.10 -13.02
N THR A 88 -15.34 -22.90 -12.67
CA THR A 88 -14.87 -22.91 -11.28
C THR A 88 -14.81 -21.51 -10.67
N LYS A 89 -14.96 -20.46 -11.50
CA LYS A 89 -14.76 -19.05 -11.13
C LYS A 89 -13.36 -18.76 -10.56
N THR A 90 -12.37 -19.59 -10.90
CA THR A 90 -10.98 -19.39 -10.48
C THR A 90 -10.21 -18.55 -11.49
N LEU A 91 -9.24 -17.77 -11.00
CA LEU A 91 -8.32 -17.00 -11.83
C LEU A 91 -6.94 -17.63 -11.80
N ASN A 92 -6.37 -17.89 -12.97
CA ASN A 92 -4.96 -18.21 -13.09
C ASN A 92 -4.17 -16.91 -13.23
N VAL A 93 -3.10 -16.77 -12.46
CA VAL A 93 -2.40 -15.50 -12.30
C VAL A 93 -0.88 -15.65 -12.38
N SER A 94 -0.20 -14.59 -12.83
CA SER A 94 1.26 -14.49 -12.82
C SER A 94 1.70 -13.27 -12.01
N PRO A 95 2.74 -13.37 -11.15
CA PRO A 95 3.22 -12.25 -10.36
C PRO A 95 3.50 -10.99 -11.19
N TYR A 96 3.15 -9.83 -10.65
CA TYR A 96 3.39 -8.52 -11.23
C TYR A 96 3.94 -7.54 -10.18
N PRO A 97 5.02 -6.80 -10.49
CA PRO A 97 5.89 -6.93 -11.65
C PRO A 97 6.87 -8.11 -11.50
N ILE A 98 7.43 -8.59 -12.62
CA ILE A 98 8.47 -9.64 -12.63
C ILE A 98 9.89 -9.00 -12.50
N GLU A 99 9.99 -7.70 -12.73
CA GLU A 99 11.24 -6.92 -12.71
C GLU A 99 11.28 -6.01 -11.48
N GLU A 100 12.45 -5.84 -10.89
CA GLU A 100 12.68 -4.87 -9.81
C GLU A 100 12.77 -3.43 -10.36
N PRO A 101 12.38 -2.41 -9.57
CA PRO A 101 12.57 -1.01 -9.94
C PRO A 101 14.04 -0.67 -10.17
N ALA A 102 14.33 0.13 -11.20
CA ALA A 102 15.68 0.60 -11.50
C ALA A 102 15.89 2.02 -10.97
N MET A 103 17.07 2.30 -10.41
CA MET A 103 17.44 3.66 -10.01
C MET A 103 17.60 4.52 -11.27
N VAL A 104 16.88 5.64 -11.34
CA VAL A 104 16.87 6.54 -12.50
C VAL A 104 17.52 7.89 -12.22
N GLU A 105 17.36 8.41 -11.00
CA GLU A 105 17.92 9.70 -10.61
C GLU A 105 18.24 9.73 -9.11
N LYS A 106 19.20 10.60 -8.74
CA LYS A 106 19.50 10.94 -7.35
C LYS A 106 19.56 12.46 -7.24
N ILE A 107 18.64 13.03 -6.48
CA ILE A 107 18.58 14.48 -6.22
C ILE A 107 18.80 14.68 -4.73
N GLU A 108 19.86 15.40 -4.36
CA GLU A 108 20.28 15.60 -2.96
C GLU A 108 20.43 14.27 -2.20
N SER A 109 19.67 14.08 -1.11
CA SER A 109 19.59 12.86 -0.31
C SER A 109 18.46 11.93 -0.75
N THR A 110 17.76 12.20 -1.87
CA THR A 110 16.68 11.33 -2.35
C THR A 110 17.11 10.54 -3.59
N GLN A 111 16.99 9.23 -3.51
CA GLN A 111 17.14 8.30 -4.62
C GLN A 111 15.76 7.94 -5.17
N TYR A 112 15.62 8.08 -6.47
CA TYR A 112 14.38 7.76 -7.15
C TYR A 112 14.57 6.54 -8.03
N PHE A 113 13.65 5.61 -7.85
CA PHE A 113 13.57 4.38 -8.61
C PHE A 113 12.32 4.42 -9.46
N GLU A 114 12.40 3.94 -10.68
CA GLU A 114 11.26 3.75 -11.55
C GLU A 114 11.02 2.26 -11.79
N GLY A 115 9.75 1.86 -11.67
CA GLY A 115 9.32 0.51 -11.94
C GLY A 115 7.91 0.46 -12.52
N LYS A 116 7.41 -0.76 -12.66
CA LYS A 116 6.03 -1.06 -13.06
C LYS A 116 5.01 -0.81 -11.94
N THR A 117 5.50 -0.69 -10.70
CA THR A 117 4.71 -0.31 -9.52
C THR A 117 5.42 0.80 -8.78
N GLY A 118 4.66 1.66 -8.10
CA GLY A 118 5.19 2.74 -7.27
C GLY A 118 4.40 2.88 -5.98
N TYR A 119 4.98 3.65 -5.05
CA TYR A 119 4.34 3.99 -3.78
C TYR A 119 4.53 5.47 -3.48
N VAL A 120 3.41 6.18 -3.39
CA VAL A 120 3.36 7.58 -2.99
C VAL A 120 2.46 7.62 -1.76
N SER A 121 3.07 7.51 -0.58
CA SER A 121 2.34 7.32 0.68
C SER A 121 1.11 8.25 0.80
N PRO A 122 -0.07 7.69 1.16
CA PRO A 122 -0.36 6.27 1.47
C PRO A 122 -0.87 5.45 0.26
N PHE A 123 -0.63 5.89 -0.97
CA PHE A 123 -1.22 5.35 -2.19
C PHE A 123 -0.26 4.43 -2.96
N TYR A 124 -0.80 3.32 -3.44
CA TYR A 124 -0.14 2.40 -4.38
C TYR A 124 -0.41 2.81 -5.80
N LEU A 125 0.57 2.64 -6.67
CA LEU A 125 0.47 2.91 -8.10
C LEU A 125 0.88 1.67 -8.88
N LEU A 126 0.06 1.30 -9.86
CA LEU A 126 0.44 0.33 -10.88
C LEU A 126 0.47 1.04 -12.22
N LEU A 127 1.58 0.91 -12.92
CA LEU A 127 1.76 1.41 -14.27
C LEU A 127 1.76 0.26 -15.25
N SER A 128 1.45 0.57 -16.51
CA SER A 128 1.66 -0.34 -17.63
C SER A 128 0.80 -1.58 -17.49
N LEU A 129 -0.44 -1.37 -17.04
CA LEU A 129 -1.48 -2.34 -17.31
C LEU A 129 -1.70 -2.31 -18.81
N ASP A 130 -1.33 -3.38 -19.49
CA ASP A 130 -1.75 -3.60 -20.87
C ASP A 130 -3.28 -3.48 -20.87
N PRO A 131 -3.89 -2.55 -21.63
CA PRO A 131 -5.33 -2.35 -21.61
C PRO A 131 -6.13 -3.60 -22.00
N THR A 132 -5.49 -4.58 -22.63
CA THR A 132 -6.08 -5.88 -22.98
C THR A 132 -6.04 -6.90 -21.84
N LYS A 133 -5.30 -6.60 -20.76
CA LYS A 133 -5.08 -7.48 -19.63
C LYS A 133 -5.78 -6.97 -18.37
N GLU A 134 -5.97 -7.88 -17.43
CA GLU A 134 -6.61 -7.59 -16.15
C GLU A 134 -5.70 -8.02 -15.01
N TYR A 135 -5.82 -7.35 -13.86
CA TYR A 135 -4.91 -7.53 -12.75
C TYR A 135 -5.70 -7.61 -11.44
N ALA A 136 -5.15 -8.30 -10.46
CA ALA A 136 -5.73 -8.48 -9.14
C ALA A 136 -4.68 -8.27 -8.05
N ILE A 137 -5.15 -7.94 -6.85
CA ILE A 137 -4.32 -7.95 -5.64
C ILE A 137 -4.28 -9.40 -5.14
N THR A 138 -3.08 -9.96 -5.06
CA THR A 138 -2.87 -11.36 -4.66
C THR A 138 -2.13 -11.51 -3.34
N GLY A 139 -1.72 -10.39 -2.74
CA GLY A 139 -1.27 -10.39 -1.36
C GLY A 139 -1.21 -9.02 -0.74
N VAL A 140 -1.31 -9.01 0.58
CA VAL A 140 -1.15 -7.83 1.43
C VAL A 140 -0.16 -8.17 2.53
N ASN A 141 0.86 -7.35 2.66
CA ASN A 141 1.90 -7.51 3.64
C ASN A 141 1.87 -6.34 4.61
N TYR A 142 1.95 -6.60 5.90
CA TYR A 142 2.09 -5.54 6.88
C TYR A 142 2.96 -6.00 8.04
N THR A 143 3.61 -5.03 8.65
CA THR A 143 4.58 -5.25 9.74
C THR A 143 4.02 -4.66 11.02
N TYR A 144 4.15 -5.39 12.13
CA TYR A 144 3.77 -4.90 13.45
C TYR A 144 4.72 -5.40 14.53
N GLN A 145 4.72 -4.73 15.68
CA GLN A 145 5.52 -5.15 16.83
C GLN A 145 4.64 -5.86 17.85
N ILE A 146 5.09 -7.02 18.32
CA ILE A 146 4.51 -7.72 19.47
C ILE A 146 5.43 -7.61 20.68
N SER A 147 4.83 -7.57 21.87
CA SER A 147 5.56 -7.74 23.12
C SER A 147 5.77 -9.23 23.38
N CYS A 148 7.03 -9.65 23.61
CA CYS A 148 7.40 -11.03 23.90
C CYS A 148 7.83 -11.23 25.37
N GLY A 149 7.50 -10.29 26.25
CA GLY A 149 7.89 -10.28 27.66
C GLY A 149 8.42 -8.93 28.10
N GLN A 150 9.03 -8.86 29.29
CA GLN A 150 9.56 -7.60 29.82
C GLN A 150 10.68 -7.06 28.92
N ARG A 151 10.46 -5.87 28.32
CA ARG A 151 11.38 -5.17 27.41
C ARG A 151 11.72 -5.91 26.10
N CYS A 152 10.98 -6.98 25.78
CA CYS A 152 11.14 -7.70 24.51
C CYS A 152 10.09 -7.18 23.51
N ARG A 153 10.56 -6.62 22.38
CA ARG A 153 9.71 -6.32 21.23
C ARG A 153 10.22 -7.12 20.04
N ARG A 154 9.32 -7.85 19.38
CA ARG A 154 9.62 -8.58 18.15
C ARG A 154 8.85 -7.96 17.01
N THR A 155 9.55 -7.65 15.92
CA THR A 155 8.93 -7.28 14.66
C THR A 155 8.39 -8.53 13.98
N VAL A 156 7.13 -8.47 13.60
CA VAL A 156 6.39 -9.53 12.94
C VAL A 156 5.97 -9.02 11.58
N ILE A 157 6.29 -9.79 10.54
CA ILE A 157 5.87 -9.52 9.17
C ILE A 157 4.78 -10.53 8.84
N ARG A 158 3.62 -10.04 8.41
CA ARG A 158 2.54 -10.89 7.91
C ARG A 158 2.46 -10.75 6.41
N ASN A 159 2.43 -11.88 5.73
CA ASN A 159 2.20 -11.97 4.31
C ASN A 159 0.89 -12.72 4.11
N PHE A 160 -0.20 -11.99 3.86
CA PHE A 160 -1.49 -12.59 3.56
C PHE A 160 -1.60 -12.81 2.06
N PRO A 161 -1.63 -14.07 1.58
CA PRO A 161 -2.09 -14.32 0.23
C PRO A 161 -3.59 -14.00 0.15
N ILE A 162 -4.03 -13.48 -1.00
CA ILE A 162 -5.43 -13.13 -1.24
C ILE A 162 -5.91 -13.93 -2.45
N ASP A 163 -7.11 -14.49 -2.33
CA ASP A 163 -7.80 -15.14 -3.43
C ASP A 163 -7.98 -14.13 -4.58
N PRO A 164 -7.31 -14.34 -5.74
CA PRO A 164 -7.37 -13.39 -6.83
C PRO A 164 -8.79 -13.17 -7.34
N ALA A 165 -9.64 -14.20 -7.31
CA ALA A 165 -11.03 -14.09 -7.77
C ALA A 165 -11.85 -13.16 -6.85
N LYS A 166 -11.69 -13.32 -5.52
CA LYS A 166 -12.34 -12.43 -4.55
C LYS A 166 -11.82 -11.01 -4.64
N SER A 167 -10.49 -10.83 -4.77
CA SER A 167 -9.90 -9.51 -4.93
C SER A 167 -10.41 -8.81 -6.19
N PHE A 168 -10.39 -9.50 -7.33
CA PHE A 168 -10.79 -8.93 -8.62
C PHE A 168 -12.27 -8.54 -8.65
N ASN A 169 -13.13 -9.31 -7.98
CA ASN A 169 -14.56 -8.98 -7.88
C ASN A 169 -14.82 -7.70 -7.08
N VAL A 170 -13.99 -7.40 -6.07
CA VAL A 170 -14.12 -6.19 -5.25
C VAL A 170 -13.45 -5.01 -5.92
N PHE A 171 -12.25 -5.20 -6.45
CA PHE A 171 -11.43 -4.14 -7.04
C PHE A 171 -10.79 -4.60 -8.35
N PRO A 172 -11.54 -4.53 -9.47
CA PRO A 172 -10.98 -4.85 -10.78
C PRO A 172 -10.03 -3.75 -11.21
N ILE A 173 -8.74 -4.07 -11.33
CA ILE A 173 -7.73 -3.09 -11.73
C ILE A 173 -7.78 -2.94 -13.24
N LYS A 174 -8.29 -1.80 -13.71
CA LYS A 174 -8.39 -1.42 -15.13
C LYS A 174 -7.88 0.00 -15.33
N THR A 175 -7.16 0.24 -16.42
CA THR A 175 -6.66 1.57 -16.77
C THR A 175 -7.02 1.97 -18.20
N LYS A 176 -6.85 3.25 -18.50
CA LYS A 176 -6.87 3.78 -19.87
C LYS A 176 -5.50 4.34 -20.19
N ALA A 177 -5.06 4.12 -21.42
CA ALA A 177 -3.79 4.65 -21.88
C ALA A 177 -3.78 6.19 -21.81
N GLY A 178 -2.67 6.75 -21.32
CA GLY A 178 -2.48 8.19 -21.16
C GLY A 178 -3.25 8.82 -19.99
N GLU A 179 -3.88 8.02 -19.12
CA GLU A 179 -4.65 8.51 -17.99
C GLU A 179 -4.18 7.93 -16.66
N ILE A 180 -4.52 8.64 -15.58
CA ILE A 180 -4.42 8.16 -14.21
C ILE A 180 -5.85 7.86 -13.75
N THR A 181 -6.10 6.63 -13.33
CA THR A 181 -7.38 6.18 -12.77
C THR A 181 -7.23 6.04 -11.26
N PHE A 182 -7.98 6.83 -10.49
CA PHE A 182 -8.04 6.70 -9.04
C PHE A 182 -9.14 5.72 -8.63
N GLY A 183 -8.76 4.64 -7.95
CA GLY A 183 -9.62 3.53 -7.54
C GLY A 183 -10.22 3.67 -6.14
N GLY A 184 -9.95 4.77 -5.44
CA GLY A 184 -10.44 4.99 -4.07
C GLY A 184 -9.60 4.30 -3.01
N ILE A 185 -10.21 4.08 -1.84
CA ILE A 185 -9.56 3.51 -0.66
C ILE A 185 -10.15 2.13 -0.36
N LEU A 186 -9.27 1.14 -0.25
CA LEU A 186 -9.61 -0.24 0.08
C LEU A 186 -9.22 -0.55 1.53
N MET A 187 -9.95 -1.51 2.11
CA MET A 187 -9.63 -2.12 3.39
C MET A 187 -9.31 -3.60 3.19
N GLY A 188 -8.15 -4.04 3.66
CA GLY A 188 -7.84 -5.46 3.86
C GLY A 188 -8.27 -5.91 5.26
N LYS A 189 -9.47 -6.47 5.38
CA LYS A 189 -10.03 -6.93 6.66
C LYS A 189 -9.56 -8.34 6.98
N VAL A 190 -8.84 -8.49 8.08
CA VAL A 190 -8.43 -9.80 8.61
C VAL A 190 -9.66 -10.45 9.26
N THR A 191 -10.04 -11.62 8.75
CA THR A 191 -11.19 -12.40 9.21
C THR A 191 -10.80 -13.84 9.46
N LYS A 192 -11.53 -14.53 10.35
CA LYS A 192 -11.34 -15.97 10.57
C LYS A 192 -11.74 -16.74 9.31
N THR A 193 -10.96 -17.77 8.97
CA THR A 193 -11.24 -18.68 7.87
C THR A 193 -11.09 -20.15 8.30
N THR A 194 -11.36 -21.05 7.36
CA THR A 194 -11.30 -22.50 7.57
C THR A 194 -9.88 -23.04 7.44
N LYS A 195 -9.63 -24.23 8.00
CA LYS A 195 -8.32 -24.92 7.94
C LYS A 195 -7.89 -25.22 6.50
N ASP A 196 -8.86 -25.50 5.64
CA ASP A 196 -8.62 -25.90 4.25
C ASP A 196 -8.52 -24.70 3.30
N ASP A 197 -8.70 -23.46 3.78
CA ASP A 197 -8.51 -22.28 2.96
C ASP A 197 -7.04 -22.15 2.52
N PRO A 198 -6.75 -22.24 1.20
CA PRO A 198 -5.38 -22.12 0.70
C PRO A 198 -4.83 -20.69 0.83
N TYR A 199 -5.70 -19.69 1.04
CA TYR A 199 -5.33 -18.29 1.25
C TYR A 199 -5.32 -17.90 2.74
N GLY A 200 -5.65 -18.84 3.64
CA GLY A 200 -5.61 -18.62 5.08
C GLY A 200 -4.21 -18.84 5.66
N ILE A 201 -3.74 -17.91 6.49
CA ILE A 201 -2.53 -18.05 7.30
C ILE A 201 -2.90 -18.36 8.75
N ILE A 202 -1.94 -18.83 9.55
CA ILE A 202 -2.17 -19.13 10.97
C ILE A 202 -2.52 -17.83 11.74
N ASP A 203 -3.51 -17.92 12.65
CA ASP A 203 -3.88 -16.83 13.55
C ASP A 203 -2.92 -16.74 14.73
N ASP A 204 -2.11 -15.70 14.75
CA ASP A 204 -1.07 -15.48 15.76
C ASP A 204 -1.57 -14.52 16.85
N THR A 205 -2.69 -14.89 17.49
CA THR A 205 -3.29 -14.09 18.57
C THR A 205 -2.30 -13.99 19.74
N PRO A 206 -2.00 -12.78 20.30
CA PRO A 206 -0.87 -12.55 21.21
C PRO A 206 -0.80 -13.33 22.55
N GLU A 207 -1.70 -14.28 22.82
CA GLU A 207 -1.80 -14.97 24.12
C GLU A 207 -2.12 -16.48 24.01
N LEU A 208 -2.16 -17.05 22.81
CA LEU A 208 -2.39 -18.48 22.62
C LEU A 208 -1.20 -19.10 21.90
N SER A 209 -0.57 -20.09 22.51
CA SER A 209 0.48 -20.89 21.88
C SER A 209 0.00 -21.38 20.51
N GLU A 210 0.66 -20.90 19.46
CA GLU A 210 0.37 -21.08 18.02
C GLU A 210 0.27 -22.55 17.55
N ILE A 211 0.54 -23.51 18.42
CA ILE A 211 0.78 -24.92 18.08
C ILE A 211 -0.50 -25.79 18.13
N PHE A 212 -1.60 -25.35 18.76
CA PHE A 212 -2.72 -26.27 19.10
C PHE A 212 -4.12 -25.93 18.56
N SER A 213 -4.40 -24.73 18.04
CA SER A 213 -5.77 -24.39 17.60
C SER A 213 -6.06 -24.79 16.14
N GLY A 214 -5.07 -24.66 15.26
CA GLY A 214 -5.24 -24.77 13.81
C GLY A 214 -6.18 -23.71 13.22
N ASN A 215 -6.45 -22.61 13.94
CA ASN A 215 -7.28 -21.54 13.39
C ASN A 215 -6.51 -20.76 12.34
N LYS A 216 -7.15 -20.49 11.20
CA LYS A 216 -6.61 -19.64 10.15
C LYS A 216 -7.35 -18.31 10.08
N VAL A 217 -6.64 -17.29 9.63
CA VAL A 217 -7.18 -15.99 9.23
C VAL A 217 -6.81 -15.69 7.79
N SER A 218 -7.68 -14.97 7.09
CA SER A 218 -7.44 -14.47 5.73
C SER A 218 -7.81 -13.00 5.63
N ILE A 219 -7.32 -12.32 4.58
CA ILE A 219 -7.75 -10.96 4.26
C ILE A 219 -8.84 -11.00 3.21
N ASN A 220 -9.96 -10.34 3.52
CA ASN A 220 -10.96 -9.96 2.54
C ASN A 220 -10.80 -8.48 2.21
N LEU A 221 -10.79 -8.15 0.92
CA LEU A 221 -10.84 -6.76 0.48
C LEU A 221 -12.28 -6.24 0.55
N GLU A 222 -12.43 -5.05 1.09
CA GLU A 222 -13.70 -4.33 1.21
C GLU A 222 -13.48 -2.85 0.84
N SER A 223 -14.57 -2.10 0.60
CA SER A 223 -14.49 -0.64 0.51
C SER A 223 -13.99 -0.08 1.85
N GLY A 224 -12.92 0.72 1.81
CA GLY A 224 -12.37 1.35 3.00
C GLY A 224 -13.09 2.64 3.39
N GLU A 225 -13.84 3.25 2.48
CA GLU A 225 -14.45 4.57 2.72
C GLU A 225 -15.51 4.55 3.81
N ASP A 226 -16.40 3.56 3.76
CA ASP A 226 -17.54 3.47 4.67
C ASP A 226 -17.06 3.23 6.10
N TYR A 227 -16.07 2.36 6.26
CA TYR A 227 -15.42 2.15 7.56
C TYR A 227 -14.78 3.43 8.09
N ILE A 228 -13.99 4.15 7.27
CA ILE A 228 -13.30 5.38 7.69
C ILE A 228 -14.28 6.50 8.08
N LYS A 229 -15.44 6.59 7.41
CA LYS A 229 -16.49 7.56 7.76
C LYS A 229 -17.04 7.29 9.17
N GLU A 230 -17.24 6.02 9.50
CA GLU A 230 -17.83 5.59 10.77
C GLU A 230 -16.87 5.60 11.97
N MET A 231 -15.54 5.65 11.74
CA MET A 231 -14.53 5.67 12.80
C MET A 231 -14.69 6.85 13.77
N ASP A 232 -14.32 6.66 15.03
CA ASP A 232 -14.29 7.78 16.00
C ASP A 232 -13.03 8.63 15.76
N SER A 233 -11.91 7.98 15.46
CA SER A 233 -10.63 8.61 15.19
C SER A 233 -10.57 9.29 13.82
N ASN A 234 -9.99 10.50 13.80
CA ASN A 234 -9.67 11.23 12.58
C ASN A 234 -8.39 10.74 11.87
N TYR A 235 -7.68 9.74 12.41
CA TYR A 235 -6.38 9.33 11.90
C TYR A 235 -6.42 8.91 10.42
N LEU A 236 -7.29 7.96 10.06
CA LEU A 236 -7.40 7.51 8.67
C LEU A 236 -8.01 8.58 7.76
N ARG A 237 -8.93 9.40 8.28
CA ARG A 237 -9.50 10.50 7.50
C ARG A 237 -8.43 11.51 7.11
N LYS A 238 -7.54 11.88 8.05
CA LYS A 238 -6.41 12.75 7.78
C LYS A 238 -5.41 12.11 6.83
N LEU A 239 -5.11 10.82 7.00
CA LEU A 239 -4.11 10.11 6.22
C LEU A 239 -4.53 9.95 4.75
N TYR A 240 -5.75 9.47 4.49
CA TYR A 240 -6.21 9.16 3.13
C TYR A 240 -6.97 10.30 2.45
N TYR A 241 -7.48 11.27 3.20
CA TYR A 241 -8.35 12.33 2.66
C TYR A 241 -7.91 13.75 3.03
N GLY A 242 -6.89 13.91 3.87
CA GLY A 242 -6.46 15.22 4.36
C GLY A 242 -7.44 15.89 5.33
N GLY A 243 -8.52 15.20 5.74
CA GLY A 243 -9.54 15.76 6.61
C GLY A 243 -10.86 15.03 6.52
N GLU A 244 -11.73 15.42 5.60
CA GLU A 244 -13.08 14.85 5.44
C GLU A 244 -13.06 13.62 4.51
N ALA A 245 -13.68 12.52 4.96
CA ALA A 245 -13.71 11.23 4.26
C ALA A 245 -14.64 11.25 3.03
N ASN A 246 -14.12 11.80 1.93
CA ASN A 246 -14.79 11.94 0.64
C ASN A 246 -13.84 11.54 -0.50
N ILE A 247 -14.26 10.65 -1.40
CA ILE A 247 -13.46 10.18 -2.54
C ILE A 247 -12.77 11.32 -3.31
N LYS A 248 -13.44 12.47 -3.50
CA LYS A 248 -12.88 13.64 -4.18
C LYS A 248 -11.67 14.22 -3.43
N ASN A 249 -11.72 14.22 -2.09
CA ASN A 249 -10.60 14.67 -1.25
C ASN A 249 -9.45 13.67 -1.27
N ALA A 250 -9.74 12.36 -1.28
CA ALA A 250 -8.71 11.34 -1.41
C ALA A 250 -7.99 11.43 -2.76
N GLU A 251 -8.75 11.61 -3.85
CA GLU A 251 -8.19 11.77 -5.18
C GLU A 251 -7.33 13.04 -5.28
N LYS A 252 -7.80 14.15 -4.70
CA LYS A 252 -7.03 15.40 -4.62
C LYS A 252 -5.72 15.21 -3.85
N LEU A 253 -5.77 14.57 -2.68
CA LEU A 253 -4.57 14.29 -1.88
C LEU A 253 -3.59 13.39 -2.64
N PHE A 254 -4.10 12.38 -3.34
CA PHE A 254 -3.29 11.53 -4.20
C PHE A 254 -2.53 12.35 -5.26
N TYR A 255 -3.23 13.19 -6.03
CA TYR A 255 -2.56 14.02 -7.04
C TYR A 255 -1.56 15.01 -6.42
N GLU A 256 -1.88 15.59 -5.25
CA GLU A 256 -0.93 16.46 -4.53
C GLU A 256 0.34 15.72 -4.14
N ASN A 257 0.22 14.49 -3.63
CA ASN A 257 1.39 13.68 -3.27
C ASN A 257 2.14 13.22 -4.52
N LEU A 258 1.43 12.91 -5.61
CA LEU A 258 2.04 12.51 -6.88
C LEU A 258 2.85 13.66 -7.49
N ILE A 259 2.30 14.87 -7.53
CA ILE A 259 2.98 16.07 -8.04
C ILE A 259 4.25 16.36 -7.22
N LYS A 260 4.21 16.16 -5.91
CA LYS A 260 5.40 16.32 -5.05
C LYS A 260 6.43 15.22 -5.28
N ALA A 261 5.98 14.00 -5.58
CA ALA A 261 6.86 12.86 -5.79
C ALA A 261 7.61 12.95 -7.13
N TYR A 262 7.06 13.64 -8.14
CA TYR A 262 7.65 13.79 -9.48
C TYR A 262 8.08 15.25 -9.73
N PRO A 263 9.39 15.54 -9.83
CA PRO A 263 9.91 16.86 -10.15
C PRO A 263 9.39 17.39 -11.50
N GLU A 264 9.33 16.51 -12.49
CA GLU A 264 8.84 16.78 -13.85
C GLU A 264 8.30 15.48 -14.48
N GLY A 265 7.77 15.58 -15.71
CA GLY A 265 7.35 14.41 -16.48
C GLY A 265 5.85 14.34 -16.79
N TYR A 266 5.49 13.32 -17.56
CA TYR A 266 4.14 13.15 -18.10
C TYR A 266 3.11 12.96 -16.98
N TRP A 267 3.38 12.07 -16.02
CA TRP A 267 2.45 11.80 -14.92
C TRP A 267 2.21 13.02 -14.04
N LYS A 268 3.23 13.86 -13.83
CA LYS A 268 3.09 15.13 -13.12
C LYS A 268 2.12 16.07 -13.85
N SER A 269 2.32 16.26 -15.15
CA SER A 269 1.44 17.14 -15.95
C SER A 269 -0.01 16.66 -15.98
N ILE A 270 -0.24 15.35 -16.08
CA ILE A 270 -1.59 14.77 -15.99
C ILE A 270 -2.19 14.99 -14.60
N ALA A 271 -1.42 14.78 -13.53
CA ALA A 271 -1.86 14.99 -12.16
C ALA A 271 -2.22 16.46 -11.87
N GLU A 272 -1.42 17.42 -12.34
CA GLU A 272 -1.71 18.86 -12.22
C GLU A 272 -3.04 19.23 -12.90
N LYS A 273 -3.26 18.72 -14.12
CA LYS A 273 -4.51 18.93 -14.85
C LYS A 273 -5.71 18.34 -14.10
N LYS A 274 -5.62 17.06 -13.69
CA LYS A 274 -6.70 16.36 -12.98
C LYS A 274 -7.01 17.02 -11.64
N ARG A 275 -5.98 17.42 -10.88
CA ARG A 275 -6.16 18.16 -9.63
C ARG A 275 -6.94 19.47 -9.84
N ALA A 276 -6.58 20.25 -10.86
CA ALA A 276 -7.26 21.50 -11.17
C ALA A 276 -8.72 21.30 -11.64
N GLU A 277 -9.03 20.17 -12.27
CA GLU A 277 -10.41 19.79 -12.63
C GLU A 277 -11.25 19.43 -11.40
N LEU A 278 -10.65 18.88 -10.34
CA LEU A 278 -11.34 18.60 -9.09
C LEU A 278 -11.66 19.87 -8.29
N ASP A 279 -10.97 20.99 -8.51
CA ASP A 279 -11.30 22.26 -7.84
C ASP A 279 -12.45 23.02 -8.51
N LYS A 280 -12.94 22.53 -9.65
CA LYS A 280 -14.15 23.00 -10.32
C LYS A 280 -15.39 22.25 -9.83
#